data_AF-A0A379ALM0-F1
#
_entry.id   AF-A0A379ALM0-F1
#
_cell.length_a   1.000
_cell.length_b   1.000
_cell.length_c   1.000
_cell.angle_alpha   90.00
_cell.angle_beta   90.00
_cell.angle_gamma   90.00
#
_symmetry.space_group_name_H-M   'P 1'
#
loop_
_entity.id
_entity.type
_entity.pdbx_description
1 polymer ?
#
loop_
_entity_poly.entity_id
_entity_poly.type
_entity_poly.pdbx_seq_one_letter_code
_entity_poly.pdbx_strand_id
1 'polypeptide(L)'
;MSLCWYWRETNRERVDQRCAQLVHEVQQPISTGQHVHYLTVSMGIACVPQDASHPEALLHMADIALNEAREAGRNQWVWYANEMASQREDKREMARRIEKALKNNEFRLHYQPRYQLLTGQLAGAEALIRWQIAPDEWITPDHFIPLAEESGLIATISDWVLMRACEDALGWGAIAMFRLIFRPWSSAPAI
;
A
#
# COMPACT_ATOMS: atom_id res chain seq x y z
N MET A 1 11.46 -1.02 -19.40
CA MET A 1 11.31 -0.32 -20.69
C MET A 1 9.83 -0.15 -20.94
N SER A 2 9.33 1.07 -21.07
CA SER A 2 7.91 1.34 -21.38
C SER A 2 7.80 1.68 -22.86
N LEU A 3 6.86 1.05 -23.58
CA LEU A 3 6.57 1.32 -24.98
C LEU A 3 5.19 1.98 -25.06
N CYS A 4 5.06 3.05 -25.84
CA CYS A 4 3.81 3.78 -25.98
C CYS A 4 3.24 3.62 -27.39
N TRP A 5 2.01 3.10 -27.49
CA TRP A 5 1.35 2.80 -28.76
C TRP A 5 0.09 3.66 -28.89
N TYR A 6 -0.22 4.08 -30.12
CA TYR A 6 -1.41 4.86 -30.44
C TYR A 6 -2.34 4.06 -31.35
N TRP A 7 -3.62 3.99 -30.98
CA TRP A 7 -4.67 3.39 -31.80
C TRP A 7 -5.77 4.41 -32.09
N ARG A 8 -6.34 4.33 -33.30
CA ARG A 8 -7.54 5.11 -33.69
C ARG A 8 -8.87 4.42 -33.33
N GLU A 9 -8.82 3.27 -32.66
CA GLU A 9 -10.01 2.53 -32.26
C GLU A 9 -10.67 3.19 -31.05
N THR A 10 -11.99 3.35 -31.08
CA THR A 10 -12.76 4.03 -30.02
C THR A 10 -13.67 3.08 -29.24
N ASN A 11 -13.86 1.85 -29.72
CA ASN A 11 -14.63 0.84 -29.01
C ASN A 11 -13.78 0.15 -27.93
N ARG A 12 -14.14 0.34 -26.66
CA ARG A 12 -13.46 -0.26 -25.50
C ARG A 12 -13.32 -1.78 -25.60
N GLU A 13 -14.37 -2.51 -26.01
CA GLU A 13 -14.32 -3.97 -26.13
C GLU A 13 -13.27 -4.43 -27.16
N ARG A 14 -13.11 -3.70 -28.26
CA ARG A 14 -12.11 -4.03 -29.28
C ARG A 14 -10.69 -3.75 -28.79
N VAL A 15 -10.51 -2.70 -28.00
CA VAL A 15 -9.23 -2.39 -27.35
C VAL A 15 -8.89 -3.48 -26.33
N ASP A 16 -9.85 -3.89 -25.50
CA ASP A 16 -9.67 -4.98 -24.53
C ASP A 16 -9.30 -6.31 -25.22
N GLN A 17 -9.98 -6.66 -26.31
CA GLN A 17 -9.66 -7.84 -27.11
C GLN A 17 -8.23 -7.81 -27.65
N ARG A 18 -7.77 -6.64 -28.14
CA ARG A 18 -6.39 -6.47 -28.62
C ARG A 18 -5.37 -6.56 -27.48
N CYS A 19 -5.67 -5.96 -26.33
CA CYS A 19 -4.82 -6.07 -25.16
C CYS A 19 -4.67 -7.53 -24.69
N ALA A 20 -5.78 -8.29 -24.67
CA ALA A 20 -5.74 -9.71 -24.37
C ALA A 20 -4.86 -10.50 -25.37
N GLN A 21 -4.98 -10.20 -26.67
CA GLN A 21 -4.14 -10.80 -27.71
C GLN A 21 -2.66 -10.49 -27.49
N LEU A 22 -2.30 -9.24 -27.23
CA LEU A 22 -0.92 -8.83 -26.98
C LEU A 22 -0.32 -9.51 -25.74
N VAL A 23 -1.09 -9.60 -24.65
CA VAL A 23 -0.66 -10.30 -23.44
C VAL A 23 -0.40 -11.77 -23.75
N HIS A 24 -1.30 -12.42 -24.49
CA HIS A 24 -1.13 -13.81 -24.90
C HIS A 24 0.09 -14.04 -25.80
N GLU A 25 0.36 -13.14 -26.74
CA GLU A 25 1.52 -13.21 -27.63
C GLU A 25 2.84 -12.99 -26.87
N VAL A 26 2.88 -12.02 -25.94
CA VAL A 26 4.08 -11.74 -25.14
C VAL A 26 4.40 -12.89 -24.16
N GLN A 27 3.37 -13.58 -23.67
CA GLN A 27 3.55 -14.73 -22.77
C GLN A 27 4.07 -15.98 -23.47
N GLN A 28 4.17 -15.99 -24.80
CA GLN A 28 4.74 -17.14 -25.51
C GLN A 28 6.20 -17.35 -25.08
N PRO A 29 6.62 -18.60 -24.83
CA PRO A 29 7.96 -18.90 -24.37
C PRO A 29 9.01 -18.51 -25.42
N ILE A 30 10.02 -17.76 -24.99
CA ILE A 30 11.16 -17.38 -25.84
C ILE A 30 12.34 -18.28 -25.47
N SER A 31 12.74 -19.12 -26.42
CA SER A 31 13.89 -20.02 -26.26
C SER A 31 15.17 -19.32 -26.69
N THR A 32 16.13 -19.18 -25.77
CA THR A 32 17.48 -18.68 -26.06
C THR A 32 18.51 -19.71 -25.61
N GLY A 33 19.02 -20.49 -26.58
CA GLY A 33 19.92 -21.61 -26.30
C GLY A 33 19.19 -22.73 -25.55
N GLN A 34 19.66 -23.06 -24.35
CA GLN A 34 19.06 -24.09 -23.48
C GLN A 34 18.03 -23.52 -22.48
N HIS A 35 17.83 -22.21 -22.45
CA HIS A 35 16.92 -21.57 -21.50
C HIS A 35 15.62 -21.16 -22.19
N VAL A 36 14.51 -21.34 -21.47
CA VAL A 36 13.17 -20.87 -21.87
C VAL A 36 12.79 -19.72 -20.95
N HIS A 37 12.50 -18.56 -21.54
CA HIS A 37 12.10 -17.36 -20.83
C HIS A 37 10.61 -17.09 -21.04
N TYR A 38 9.93 -16.71 -19.97
CA TYR A 38 8.54 -16.25 -20.01
C TYR A 38 8.51 -14.75 -19.72
N LEU A 39 7.91 -13.99 -20.62
CA LEU A 39 7.73 -12.55 -20.45
C LEU A 39 6.29 -12.26 -20.03
N THR A 40 6.13 -11.16 -19.30
CA THR A 40 4.81 -10.60 -18.98
C THR A 40 4.80 -9.14 -19.40
N VAL A 41 3.61 -8.64 -19.72
CA VAL A 41 3.41 -7.24 -20.09
C VAL A 41 2.33 -6.64 -19.21
N SER A 42 2.53 -5.41 -18.77
CA SER A 42 1.48 -4.60 -18.13
C SER A 42 1.24 -3.39 -19.01
N MET A 43 -0.01 -2.98 -19.15
CA MET A 43 -0.41 -1.90 -20.05
C MET A 43 -1.32 -0.90 -19.34
N GLY A 44 -1.11 0.38 -19.60
CA GLY A 44 -2.00 1.46 -19.19
C GLY A 44 -2.65 2.10 -20.41
N ILE A 45 -3.95 2.31 -20.35
CA ILE A 45 -4.75 2.79 -21.49
C ILE A 45 -5.37 4.14 -21.12
N ALA A 46 -5.19 5.14 -21.95
CA ALA A 46 -5.86 6.44 -21.85
C ALA A 46 -6.42 6.84 -23.23
N CYS A 47 -7.58 7.49 -23.26
CA CYS A 47 -8.36 7.74 -24.46
C CYS A 47 -8.73 9.21 -24.64
N VAL A 48 -8.69 9.65 -25.90
CA VAL A 48 -9.25 10.92 -26.36
C VAL A 48 -10.70 10.71 -26.79
N PRO A 49 -11.64 11.64 -26.49
CA PRO A 49 -11.48 12.83 -25.64
C PRO A 49 -11.82 12.58 -24.17
N GLN A 50 -12.08 11.33 -23.78
CA GLN A 50 -12.62 10.97 -22.46
C GLN A 50 -11.68 11.36 -21.31
N ASP A 51 -10.39 11.05 -21.44
CA ASP A 51 -9.42 11.20 -20.36
C ASP A 51 -8.64 12.52 -20.50
N ALA A 52 -8.19 12.83 -21.73
CA ALA A 52 -7.55 14.11 -22.03
C ALA A 52 -7.64 14.46 -23.52
N SER A 53 -7.46 15.75 -23.82
CA SER A 53 -7.44 16.30 -25.19
C SER A 53 -6.03 16.64 -25.70
N HIS A 54 -5.01 16.57 -24.84
CA HIS A 54 -3.64 16.94 -25.16
C HIS A 54 -2.70 15.72 -25.03
N PRO A 55 -1.76 15.51 -25.97
CA PRO A 55 -0.87 14.34 -25.97
C PRO A 55 -0.09 14.13 -24.67
N GLU A 56 0.44 15.19 -24.07
CA GLU A 56 1.22 15.10 -22.82
C GLU A 56 0.38 14.58 -21.66
N ALA A 57 -0.86 15.06 -21.52
CA ALA A 57 -1.78 14.62 -20.49
C ALA A 57 -2.21 13.15 -20.69
N LEU A 58 -2.43 12.72 -21.93
CA LEU A 58 -2.72 11.30 -22.24
C LEU A 58 -1.55 10.38 -21.87
N LEU A 59 -0.32 10.77 -22.20
CA LEU A 59 0.87 10.00 -21.84
C LEU A 59 1.00 9.86 -20.33
N HIS A 60 0.76 10.96 -19.59
CA HIS A 60 0.77 10.95 -18.14
C HIS A 60 -0.32 10.02 -17.57
N MET A 61 -1.54 10.10 -18.09
CA MET A 61 -2.66 9.25 -17.66
C MET A 61 -2.44 7.77 -17.99
N ALA A 62 -1.89 7.47 -19.17
CA ALA A 62 -1.52 6.10 -19.54
C ALA A 62 -0.41 5.55 -18.63
N ASP A 63 0.57 6.36 -18.24
CA ASP A 63 1.60 5.96 -17.27
C ASP A 63 0.99 5.75 -15.87
N ILE A 64 -0.03 6.54 -15.50
CA ILE A 64 -0.79 6.31 -14.28
C ILE A 64 -1.44 4.93 -14.30
N ALA A 65 -2.24 4.65 -15.32
CA ALA A 65 -2.90 3.35 -15.46
C ALA A 65 -1.89 2.19 -15.57
N LEU A 66 -0.73 2.39 -16.20
CA LEU A 66 0.31 1.37 -16.33
C LEU A 66 0.90 0.98 -14.98
N ASN A 67 1.20 1.96 -14.13
CA ASN A 67 1.71 1.68 -12.80
C ASN A 67 0.63 1.04 -11.91
N GLU A 68 -0.66 1.37 -12.11
CA GLU A 68 -1.76 0.70 -11.42
C GLU A 68 -1.82 -0.79 -11.80
N ALA A 69 -1.70 -1.09 -13.09
CA ALA A 69 -1.62 -2.47 -13.58
C ALA A 69 -0.44 -3.24 -12.95
N ARG A 70 0.68 -2.55 -12.67
CA ARG A 70 1.86 -3.15 -12.02
C ARG A 70 1.66 -3.41 -10.53
N GLU A 71 0.97 -2.51 -9.83
CA GLU A 71 0.64 -2.64 -8.40
C GLU A 71 -0.41 -3.72 -8.17
N ALA A 72 -1.45 -3.79 -9.02
CA ALA A 72 -2.55 -4.74 -8.89
C ALA A 72 -2.22 -6.19 -9.33
N GLY A 73 -0.94 -6.58 -9.38
CA GLY A 73 -0.50 -7.95 -9.67
C GLY A 73 0.25 -8.17 -10.99
N ARG A 74 0.48 -7.10 -11.78
CA ARG A 74 1.14 -7.14 -13.11
C ARG A 74 0.36 -8.01 -14.12
N ASN A 75 0.94 -8.17 -15.31
CA ASN A 75 0.42 -9.06 -16.37
C ASN A 75 -1.03 -8.79 -16.80
N GLN A 76 -1.44 -7.52 -16.76
CA GLN A 76 -2.80 -7.07 -17.05
C GLN A 76 -2.78 -5.70 -17.69
N TRP A 77 -3.95 -5.25 -18.15
CA TRP A 77 -4.15 -3.89 -18.63
C TRP A 77 -5.19 -3.18 -17.80
N VAL A 78 -4.98 -1.88 -17.60
CA VAL A 78 -5.87 -1.03 -16.82
C VAL A 78 -6.21 0.20 -17.64
N TRP A 79 -7.50 0.53 -17.67
CA TRP A 79 -8.00 1.79 -18.22
C TRP A 79 -7.80 2.89 -17.19
N TYR A 80 -7.33 4.06 -17.63
CA TYR A 80 -7.25 5.21 -16.77
C TYR A 80 -8.64 5.56 -16.22
N ALA A 81 -8.67 5.87 -14.93
CA ALA A 81 -9.81 6.43 -14.23
C ALA A 81 -9.31 7.59 -13.35
N ASN A 82 -10.09 8.66 -13.24
CA ASN A 82 -9.69 9.86 -12.49
C ASN A 82 -9.36 9.54 -11.02
N GLU A 83 -10.04 8.54 -10.46
CA GLU A 83 -9.82 8.04 -9.11
C GLU A 83 -8.38 7.53 -8.90
N MET A 84 -7.71 7.00 -9.94
CA MET A 84 -6.33 6.51 -9.87
C MET A 84 -5.33 7.65 -9.59
N ALA A 85 -5.55 8.82 -10.19
CA ALA A 85 -4.70 9.98 -9.94
C ALA A 85 -4.90 10.52 -8.51
N SER A 86 -6.15 10.58 -8.04
CA SER A 86 -6.47 10.99 -6.67
C SER A 86 -5.83 10.05 -5.65
N GLN A 87 -6.03 8.73 -5.82
CA GLN A 87 -5.48 7.74 -4.90
C GLN A 87 -3.96 7.85 -4.79
N ARG A 88 -3.25 8.07 -5.90
CA ARG A 88 -1.80 8.25 -5.86
C ARG A 88 -1.34 9.46 -5.08
N GLU A 89 -2.02 10.59 -5.25
CA GLU A 89 -1.68 11.79 -4.51
C GLU A 89 -2.00 11.59 -3.03
N ASP A 90 -3.13 10.96 -2.71
CA ASP A 90 -3.51 10.60 -1.33
C ASP A 90 -2.45 9.67 -0.68
N LYS A 91 -1.97 8.65 -1.40
CA LYS A 91 -0.89 7.75 -0.94
C LYS A 91 0.40 8.53 -0.65
N ARG A 92 0.81 9.41 -1.58
CA ARG A 92 2.04 10.22 -1.44
C ARG A 92 1.94 11.19 -0.27
N GLU A 93 0.81 11.86 -0.13
CA GLU A 93 0.59 12.78 0.97
C GLU A 93 0.57 12.04 2.30
N MET A 94 -0.10 10.88 2.39
CA MET A 94 -0.06 10.07 3.60
C MET A 94 1.37 9.64 3.96
N ALA A 95 2.18 9.20 2.99
CA ALA A 95 3.58 8.84 3.24
C ALA A 95 4.38 10.01 3.83
N ARG A 96 4.23 11.22 3.28
CA ARG A 96 4.85 12.43 3.84
C ARG A 96 4.35 12.73 5.26
N ARG A 97 3.06 12.54 5.51
CA ARG A 97 2.46 12.74 6.83
C ARG A 97 3.02 11.74 7.85
N ILE A 98 3.22 10.47 7.48
CA ILE A 98 3.82 9.45 8.35
C ILE A 98 5.24 9.87 8.77
N GLU A 99 6.06 10.29 7.81
CA GLU A 99 7.43 10.75 8.10
C GLU A 99 7.45 11.97 9.03
N LYS A 100 6.53 12.91 8.82
CA LYS A 100 6.37 14.09 9.68
C LYS A 100 5.90 13.71 11.08
N ALA A 101 4.94 12.79 11.18
CA ALA A 101 4.39 12.31 12.44
C ALA A 101 5.43 11.62 13.33
N LEU A 102 6.35 10.86 12.72
CA LEU A 102 7.51 10.28 13.41
C LEU A 102 8.42 11.37 14.02
N LYS A 103 8.61 12.49 13.32
CA LYS A 103 9.44 13.62 13.79
C LYS A 103 8.74 14.49 14.83
N ASN A 104 7.41 14.62 14.73
CA ASN A 104 6.60 15.51 15.55
C ASN A 104 6.06 14.86 16.83
N ASN A 105 6.41 13.60 17.11
CA ASN A 105 5.85 12.83 18.22
C ASN A 105 4.31 12.76 18.18
N GLU A 106 3.75 12.57 16.99
CA GLU A 106 2.29 12.39 16.77
C GLU A 106 1.87 10.93 16.98
N PHE A 107 2.81 9.98 16.94
CA PHE A 107 2.54 8.60 17.29
C PHE A 107 2.52 8.38 18.80
N ARG A 108 1.64 7.47 19.23
CA ARG A 108 1.41 7.05 20.61
C ARG A 108 1.27 5.53 20.66
N LEU A 109 1.59 4.92 21.79
CA LEU A 109 1.32 3.52 22.06
C LEU A 109 0.20 3.41 23.09
N HIS A 110 -0.82 2.62 22.76
CA HIS A 110 -1.81 2.13 23.71
C HIS A 110 -1.50 0.67 24.02
N TYR A 111 -1.87 0.21 25.20
CA TYR A 111 -1.52 -1.13 25.66
C TYR A 111 -2.75 -1.93 26.04
N GLN A 112 -2.92 -3.09 25.41
CA GLN A 112 -3.98 -4.02 25.77
C GLN A 112 -3.41 -5.13 26.68
N PRO A 113 -3.88 -5.27 27.93
CA PRO A 113 -3.38 -6.28 28.84
C PRO A 113 -3.76 -7.69 28.35
N ARG A 114 -2.83 -8.63 28.52
CA ARG A 114 -3.04 -10.04 28.18
C ARG A 114 -2.92 -10.91 29.41
N TYR A 115 -3.95 -11.71 29.66
CA TYR A 115 -4.03 -12.59 30.82
C TYR A 115 -3.79 -14.04 30.42
N GLN A 116 -3.12 -14.79 31.29
CA GLN A 116 -3.00 -16.23 31.15
C GLN A 116 -4.33 -16.87 31.57
N LEU A 117 -4.99 -17.59 30.65
CA LEU A 117 -6.34 -18.11 30.86
C LEU A 117 -6.47 -19.06 32.06
N LEU A 118 -5.44 -19.86 32.33
CA LEU A 118 -5.46 -20.86 33.40
C LEU A 118 -5.28 -20.24 34.80
N THR A 119 -4.54 -19.13 34.90
CA THR A 119 -4.16 -18.54 36.20
C THR A 119 -4.84 -17.20 36.46
N GLY A 120 -5.44 -16.58 35.43
CA GLY A 120 -5.97 -15.22 35.49
C GLY A 120 -4.92 -14.13 35.70
N GLN A 121 -3.63 -14.50 35.69
CA GLN A 121 -2.54 -13.55 35.93
C GLN A 121 -2.22 -12.75 34.68
N LEU A 122 -1.79 -11.50 34.88
CA LEU A 122 -1.29 -10.65 33.80
C LEU A 122 0.01 -11.28 33.25
N ALA A 123 -0.03 -11.70 32.00
CA ALA A 123 1.09 -12.31 31.29
C ALA A 123 1.92 -11.29 30.52
N GLY A 124 1.35 -10.12 30.21
CA GLY A 124 2.01 -9.06 29.46
C GLY A 124 1.02 -8.09 28.84
N ALA A 125 1.48 -7.30 27.89
CA ALA A 125 0.65 -6.35 27.15
C ALA A 125 0.98 -6.35 25.65
N GLU A 126 -0.03 -6.06 24.85
CA GLU A 126 0.08 -5.84 23.40
C GLU A 126 0.18 -4.33 23.14
N ALA A 127 1.26 -3.89 22.50
CA ALA A 127 1.45 -2.49 22.15
C ALA A 127 0.76 -2.20 20.81
N LEU A 128 -0.16 -1.24 20.83
CA LEU A 128 -1.01 -0.86 19.72
C LEU A 128 -0.71 0.59 19.34
N ILE A 129 -0.13 0.78 18.16
CA ILE A 129 0.19 2.12 17.66
C ILE A 129 -1.10 2.94 17.40
N ARG A 130 -1.03 4.21 17.75
CA ARG A 130 -2.06 5.21 17.50
C ARG A 130 -1.41 6.44 16.91
N TRP A 131 -2.08 7.07 15.96
CA TRP A 131 -1.62 8.33 15.38
C TRP A 131 -2.56 9.44 15.81
N GLN A 132 -2.06 10.32 16.67
CA GLN A 132 -2.76 11.48 17.19
C GLN A 132 -2.23 12.75 16.52
N ILE A 133 -3.05 13.39 15.69
CA ILE A 133 -2.67 14.64 15.01
C ILE A 133 -3.11 15.88 15.78
N ALA A 134 -4.14 15.75 16.62
CA ALA A 134 -4.59 16.76 17.57
C ALA A 134 -5.23 16.07 18.79
N PRO A 135 -5.49 16.76 19.92
CA PRO A 135 -6.01 16.14 21.14
C PRO A 135 -7.20 15.20 20.94
N ASP A 136 -8.14 15.57 20.06
CA ASP A 136 -9.34 14.78 19.75
C ASP A 136 -9.38 14.21 18.32
N GLU A 137 -8.26 14.27 17.59
CA GLU A 137 -8.19 13.86 16.19
C GLU A 137 -7.17 12.72 15.99
N TRP A 138 -7.67 11.58 15.54
CA TRP A 138 -6.92 10.34 15.42
C TRP A 138 -7.03 9.76 14.01
N ILE A 139 -5.91 9.23 13.51
CA ILE A 139 -5.88 8.45 12.28
C ILE A 139 -5.84 6.96 12.65
N THR A 140 -6.78 6.19 12.10
CA THR A 140 -6.87 4.75 12.34
C THR A 140 -5.69 4.02 11.70
N PRO A 141 -5.15 2.96 12.34
CA PRO A 141 -4.09 2.13 11.77
C PRO A 141 -4.40 1.61 10.36
N ASP A 142 -5.66 1.28 10.10
CA ASP A 142 -6.13 0.74 8.82
C ASP A 142 -5.93 1.73 7.66
N HIS A 143 -5.81 3.03 7.92
CA HIS A 143 -5.57 4.04 6.89
C HIS A 143 -4.09 4.24 6.57
N PHE A 144 -3.16 3.96 7.50
CA PHE A 144 -1.75 4.29 7.29
C PHE A 144 -0.83 3.07 7.27
N ILE A 145 -1.19 1.94 7.89
CA ILE A 145 -0.36 0.73 7.89
C ILE A 145 -0.20 0.16 6.48
N PRO A 146 -1.25 -0.03 5.66
CA PRO A 146 -1.08 -0.56 4.30
C PRO A 146 -0.15 0.31 3.45
N LEU A 147 -0.25 1.63 3.62
CA LEU A 147 0.60 2.59 2.90
C LEU A 147 2.04 2.58 3.41
N ALA A 148 2.25 2.43 4.72
CA ALA A 148 3.58 2.27 5.27
C ALA A 148 4.25 0.97 4.81
N GLU A 149 3.49 -0.11 4.63
CA GLU A 149 3.99 -1.37 4.08
C GLU A 149 4.39 -1.22 2.62
N GLU A 150 3.52 -0.63 1.80
CA GLU A 150 3.77 -0.36 0.38
C GLU A 150 4.95 0.57 0.16
N SER A 151 5.11 1.60 1.00
CA SER A 151 6.18 2.60 0.88
C SER A 151 7.48 2.20 1.60
N GLY A 152 7.50 1.07 2.30
CA GLY A 152 8.65 0.64 3.12
C GLY A 152 8.84 1.40 4.44
N LEU A 153 7.99 2.39 4.75
CA LEU A 153 8.04 3.15 6.01
C LEU A 153 7.66 2.28 7.23
N ILE A 154 7.04 1.12 7.01
CA ILE A 154 6.66 0.21 8.09
C ILE A 154 7.85 -0.24 8.94
N ALA A 155 9.04 -0.35 8.35
CA ALA A 155 10.26 -0.68 9.08
C ALA A 155 10.61 0.43 10.09
N THR A 156 10.60 1.69 9.65
CA THR A 156 10.87 2.85 10.51
C THR A 156 9.82 3.00 11.61
N ILE A 157 8.54 2.76 11.30
CA ILE A 157 7.48 2.74 12.31
C ILE A 157 7.72 1.61 13.31
N SER A 158 8.08 0.42 12.84
CA SER A 158 8.32 -0.74 13.70
C SER A 158 9.47 -0.51 14.67
N ASP A 159 10.57 0.08 14.21
CA ASP A 159 11.72 0.45 15.05
C ASP A 159 11.30 1.47 16.12
N TRP A 160 10.54 2.50 15.74
CA TRP A 160 10.01 3.49 16.68
C TRP A 160 9.09 2.85 17.72
N VAL A 161 8.16 1.99 17.29
CA VAL A 161 7.23 1.26 18.19
C VAL A 161 8.01 0.38 19.16
N LEU A 162 9.00 -0.38 18.69
CA LEU A 162 9.78 -1.27 19.53
C LEU A 162 10.57 -0.49 20.58
N MET A 163 11.26 0.58 20.17
CA MET A 163 12.02 1.44 21.08
C MET A 163 11.09 2.03 22.14
N ARG A 164 9.95 2.58 21.72
CA ARG A 164 8.99 3.20 22.63
C ARG A 164 8.34 2.20 23.59
N ALA A 165 8.01 1.00 23.11
CA ALA A 165 7.46 -0.06 23.95
C ALA A 165 8.46 -0.51 25.01
N CYS A 166 9.74 -0.64 24.65
CA CYS A 166 10.81 -0.95 25.59
C CYS A 166 11.01 0.17 26.63
N GLU A 167 10.94 1.44 26.23
CA GLU A 167 11.01 2.58 27.16
C GLU A 167 9.86 2.56 28.17
N ASP A 168 8.63 2.39 27.69
CA ASP A 168 7.44 2.34 28.56
C ASP A 168 7.54 1.11 29.51
N ALA A 169 8.06 -0.02 29.02
CA ALA A 169 8.29 -1.23 29.81
C ALA A 169 9.20 -1.05 31.01
N LEU A 170 10.27 -0.26 30.86
CA LEU A 170 11.24 -0.03 31.93
C LEU A 170 10.56 0.59 33.16
N GLY A 171 9.45 1.31 32.95
CA GLY A 171 8.62 1.86 34.03
C GLY A 171 7.69 0.84 34.72
N TRP A 172 7.54 -0.38 34.19
CA TRP A 172 6.53 -1.35 34.64
C TRP A 172 7.05 -2.48 35.55
N GLY A 173 8.35 -2.51 35.87
CA GLY A 173 8.94 -3.55 36.71
C GLY A 173 8.99 -4.93 36.01
N ALA A 174 9.21 -6.00 36.78
CA ALA A 174 9.58 -7.34 36.30
C ALA A 174 8.50 -8.12 35.51
N ILE A 175 7.42 -7.49 35.06
CA ILE A 175 6.22 -8.16 34.53
C ILE A 175 6.24 -8.30 32.99
N ALA A 176 7.13 -7.61 32.28
CA ALA A 176 6.80 -7.28 30.90
C ALA A 176 7.38 -8.25 29.84
N MET A 177 6.62 -9.29 29.48
CA MET A 177 6.77 -9.96 28.19
C MET A 177 5.88 -9.24 27.16
N PHE A 178 6.49 -8.62 26.14
CA PHE A 178 5.76 -7.92 25.09
C PHE A 178 5.45 -8.85 23.93
N ARG A 179 4.24 -8.68 23.38
CA ARG A 179 3.95 -9.16 22.04
C ARG A 179 3.52 -7.97 21.21
N LEU A 180 4.36 -7.59 20.25
CA LEU A 180 3.98 -6.63 19.22
C LEU A 180 3.02 -7.32 18.26
N ILE A 181 1.79 -6.83 18.19
CA ILE A 181 0.81 -7.30 17.21
C ILE A 181 0.17 -6.06 16.59
N PHE A 182 0.37 -5.89 15.30
CA PHE A 182 -0.33 -4.89 14.51
C PHE A 182 -1.70 -5.48 14.14
N ARG A 183 -2.73 -5.19 14.95
CA ARG A 183 -4.12 -5.55 14.61
C ARG A 183 -4.89 -4.36 14.07
N PRO A 184 -5.72 -4.56 13.03
CA PRO A 184 -6.75 -3.61 12.63
C PRO A 184 -7.70 -3.32 13.80
N TRP A 185 -8.11 -2.06 13.93
CA TRP A 185 -8.94 -1.58 15.04
C TRP A 185 -10.25 -2.36 15.20
N SER A 186 -10.79 -2.91 14.11
CA SER A 186 -12.06 -3.67 14.07
C SER A 186 -12.10 -4.95 14.92
N SER A 187 -10.98 -5.36 15.51
CA SER A 187 -10.88 -6.59 16.30
C SER A 187 -10.63 -6.38 17.80
N ALA A 188 -10.60 -5.14 18.28
CA ALA A 188 -10.53 -4.86 19.71
C ALA A 188 -11.91 -5.01 20.36
N PRO A 189 -12.07 -5.76 21.47
CA PRO A 189 -13.29 -5.69 22.25
C PRO A 189 -13.46 -4.25 22.76
N ALA A 190 -14.66 -3.70 22.58
CA ALA A 190 -15.04 -2.45 23.22
C ALA A 190 -14.79 -2.58 24.73
N ILE A 191 -14.11 -1.59 25.30
CA ILE A 191 -13.92 -1.45 26.74
C ILE A 191 -15.29 -1.21 27.38
#